data_AF-A0A5J4KIF9-F1
#
_entry.id   AF-A0A5J4KIF9-F1
#
_cell.length_a   1.000
_cell.length_b   1.000
_cell.length_c   1.000
_cell.angle_alpha   90.00
_cell.angle_beta   90.00
_cell.angle_gamma   90.00
#
_symmetry.space_group_name_H-M   'P 1'
#
loop_
_entity.id
_entity.type
_entity.pdbx_description
1 polymer ?
#
loop_
_entity_poly.entity_id
_entity_poly.type
_entity_poly.pdbx_seq_one_letter_code
_entity_poly.pdbx_strand_id
1 'polypeptide(L)'
;MKSQPAVDKIEALADLQQCIRQCRLCQARGYIPVAHPIVSGRASDRILIIGQAPGHRSVTQDRPFSGPGGRILQSWLEIAGFPPGYLHDHTYLSSLTRCDPGRNPRGGGDRKPSPRK
;
A
#
# COMPACT_ATOMS: atom_id res chain seq x y z
N MET A 1 16.12 27.51 16.26
CA MET A 1 16.58 26.59 15.20
C MET A 1 16.40 25.15 15.69
N LYS A 2 15.23 24.52 15.45
CA LYS A 2 14.87 23.16 15.92
C LYS A 2 14.05 22.41 14.85
N SER A 3 14.62 22.24 13.66
CA SER A 3 13.98 21.59 12.50
C SER A 3 14.53 20.19 12.19
N GLN A 4 15.59 19.75 12.86
CA GLN A 4 16.35 18.55 12.51
C GLN A 4 15.56 17.21 12.49
N PRO A 5 14.80 16.83 13.55
CA PRO A 5 14.24 15.48 13.63
C PRO A 5 13.09 15.21 12.65
N ALA A 6 12.49 16.25 12.06
CA ALA A 6 11.43 16.10 11.06
C ALA A 6 12.02 15.89 9.66
N VAL A 7 13.14 16.54 9.35
CA VAL A 7 13.87 16.38 8.08
C VAL A 7 14.41 14.95 7.97
N ASP A 8 15.03 14.45 9.03
CA ASP A 8 15.60 13.10 9.08
C ASP A 8 14.54 12.01 8.82
N LYS A 9 13.29 12.22 9.28
CA LYS A 9 12.18 11.28 9.06
C LYS A 9 11.66 11.30 7.61
N ILE A 10 11.63 12.46 6.96
CA ILE A 10 11.19 12.59 5.57
C ILE A 10 12.18 11.87 4.66
N GLU A 11 13.47 12.10 4.86
CA GLU A 11 14.54 11.44 4.09
C GLU A 11 14.55 9.93 4.33
N ALA A 12 14.55 9.49 5.60
CA ALA A 12 14.51 8.06 5.92
C ALA A 12 13.29 7.33 5.32
N LEU A 13 12.12 7.99 5.28
CA LEU A 13 10.94 7.44 4.64
C LEU A 13 11.10 7.37 3.11
N ALA A 14 11.64 8.42 2.49
CA ALA A 14 11.88 8.45 1.04
C ALA A 14 12.83 7.32 0.62
N ASP A 15 13.91 7.12 1.36
CA ASP A 15 14.88 6.04 1.15
C ASP A 15 14.21 4.67 1.29
N LEU A 16 13.43 4.46 2.35
CA LEU A 16 12.68 3.22 2.55
C LEU A 16 11.71 2.96 1.40
N GLN A 17 10.97 3.98 0.95
CA GLN A 17 10.06 3.85 -0.18
C GLN A 17 10.81 3.52 -1.47
N GLN A 18 11.99 4.08 -1.70
CA GLN A 18 12.84 3.75 -2.85
C GLN A 18 13.33 2.31 -2.80
N CYS A 19 13.83 1.86 -1.65
CA CYS A 19 14.21 0.46 -1.43
C CYS A 19 13.05 -0.51 -1.71
N ILE A 20 11.83 -0.16 -1.28
CA ILE A 20 10.64 -0.97 -1.54
C ILE A 20 10.32 -1.02 -3.05
N ARG A 21 10.34 0.11 -3.77
CA ARG A 21 10.08 0.16 -5.23
C ARG A 21 11.05 -0.74 -6.02
N GLN A 22 12.29 -0.85 -5.55
CA GLN A 22 13.35 -1.67 -6.17
C GLN A 22 13.30 -3.15 -5.75
N CYS A 23 12.51 -3.52 -4.74
CA CYS A 23 12.47 -4.89 -4.24
C CYS A 23 11.97 -5.88 -5.31
N ARG A 24 12.72 -6.99 -5.49
CA ARG A 24 12.37 -8.09 -6.41
C ARG A 24 12.40 -9.48 -5.76
N LEU A 25 12.51 -9.56 -4.42
CA LEU A 25 12.74 -10.82 -3.70
C LEU A 25 11.67 -11.88 -3.94
N CYS A 26 10.39 -11.51 -3.94
CA CYS A 26 9.29 -12.48 -4.14
C CYS A 26 9.27 -13.04 -5.57
N GLN A 27 9.62 -12.22 -6.56
CA GLN A 27 9.76 -12.66 -7.94
C GLN A 27 10.96 -13.58 -8.10
N ALA A 28 12.12 -13.20 -7.55
CA ALA A 28 13.34 -14.02 -7.60
C ALA A 28 13.16 -15.40 -6.95
N ARG A 29 12.30 -15.50 -5.93
CA ARG A 29 11.93 -16.76 -5.27
C ARG A 29 10.78 -17.53 -5.94
N GLY A 30 10.23 -17.01 -7.05
CA GLY A 30 9.14 -17.65 -7.79
C GLY A 30 7.76 -17.60 -7.12
N TYR A 31 7.55 -16.74 -6.11
CA TYR A 31 6.24 -16.62 -5.45
C TYR A 31 5.22 -15.83 -6.28
N ILE A 32 5.71 -14.87 -7.07
CA ILE A 32 4.92 -14.06 -8.00
C ILE A 32 5.66 -13.97 -9.35
N PRO A 33 4.94 -13.83 -10.47
CA PRO A 33 5.57 -13.75 -11.79
C PRO A 33 6.25 -12.40 -12.03
N VAL A 34 5.67 -11.31 -11.51
CA VAL A 34 6.15 -9.95 -11.70
C VAL A 34 6.04 -9.19 -10.37
N ALA A 35 7.13 -8.56 -9.96
CA ALA A 35 7.15 -7.66 -8.83
C ALA A 35 6.81 -6.24 -9.30
N HIS A 36 5.72 -5.70 -8.75
CA HIS A 36 5.31 -4.30 -8.90
C HIS A 36 5.02 -3.73 -7.51
N PRO A 37 6.07 -3.34 -6.75
CA PRO A 37 5.88 -2.84 -5.39
C PRO A 37 5.22 -1.47 -5.41
N ILE A 38 4.07 -1.32 -4.73
CA ILE A 38 3.38 -0.03 -4.60
C ILE A 38 3.70 0.61 -3.26
N VAL A 39 3.98 1.91 -3.29
CA VAL A 39 4.18 2.77 -2.12
C VAL A 39 3.37 4.05 -2.29
N SER A 40 2.81 4.56 -1.21
CA SER A 40 2.02 5.79 -1.21
C SER A 40 2.02 6.42 0.18
N GLY A 41 1.94 7.74 0.24
CA GLY A 41 1.90 8.51 1.47
C GLY A 41 3.19 9.27 1.77
N ARG A 42 3.09 10.16 2.75
CA ARG A 42 4.09 11.14 3.16
C ARG A 42 4.37 11.02 4.66
N ALA A 43 5.54 11.48 5.10
CA ALA A 43 5.89 11.49 6.53
C ALA A 43 4.97 12.40 7.37
N SER A 44 4.28 13.34 6.71
CA SER A 44 3.30 14.24 7.33
C SER A 44 1.93 13.62 7.55
N ASP A 45 1.62 12.48 6.92
CA ASP A 45 0.32 11.84 7.05
C ASP A 45 0.14 11.32 8.48
N ARG A 46 -0.99 11.67 9.10
CA ARG A 46 -1.26 11.34 10.51
C ARG A 46 -2.02 10.02 10.68
N ILE A 47 -2.49 9.45 9.58
CA ILE A 47 -3.24 8.20 9.54
C ILE A 47 -2.52 7.23 8.63
N LEU A 48 -2.25 6.02 9.14
CA LEU A 48 -1.69 4.91 8.38
C LEU A 48 -2.75 3.81 8.23
N ILE A 49 -3.07 3.45 6.99
CA ILE A 49 -3.99 2.37 6.68
C ILE A 49 -3.21 1.20 6.08
N ILE A 50 -3.41 0.01 6.64
CA ILE A 50 -2.69 -1.20 6.23
C ILE A 50 -3.69 -2.24 5.73
N GLY A 51 -3.67 -2.49 4.43
CA GLY A 51 -4.41 -3.59 3.79
C GLY A 51 -3.62 -4.89 3.74
N GLN A 52 -4.17 -5.92 3.10
CA GLN A 52 -3.49 -7.20 2.93
C GLN A 52 -2.45 -7.17 1.79
N ALA A 53 -2.87 -6.80 0.59
CA ALA A 53 -2.03 -6.68 -0.59
C ALA A 53 -2.62 -5.66 -1.59
N PRO A 54 -1.82 -5.13 -2.52
CA PRO A 54 -2.36 -4.42 -3.67
C PRO A 54 -3.06 -5.41 -4.61
N GLY A 55 -4.34 -5.20 -4.89
CA GLY A 55 -5.01 -5.98 -5.93
C GLY A 55 -4.67 -5.48 -7.35
N HIS A 56 -5.06 -6.24 -8.37
CA HIS A 56 -4.76 -5.96 -9.78
C HIS A 56 -5.04 -4.51 -10.22
N ARG A 57 -6.19 -3.93 -9.86
CA ARG A 57 -6.52 -2.53 -10.18
C ARG A 57 -5.56 -1.53 -9.58
N SER A 58 -5.03 -1.82 -8.39
CA SER A 58 -4.04 -0.97 -7.73
C SER A 58 -2.73 -0.98 -8.49
N VAL A 59 -2.29 -2.15 -8.98
CA VAL A 59 -1.11 -2.28 -9.84
C VAL A 59 -1.30 -1.55 -11.16
N THR A 60 -2.43 -1.73 -11.84
CA THR A 60 -2.70 -1.06 -13.12
C THR A 60 -2.70 0.46 -13.00
N GLN A 61 -3.14 1.00 -11.86
CA GLN A 61 -3.22 2.44 -11.63
C GLN A 61 -2.03 3.01 -10.84
N ASP A 62 -1.08 2.15 -10.46
CA ASP A 62 0.01 2.47 -9.53
C ASP A 62 -0.44 3.21 -8.27
N ARG A 63 -1.62 2.82 -7.74
CA ARG A 63 -2.29 3.50 -6.63
C ARG A 63 -2.92 2.49 -5.68
N PRO A 64 -2.55 2.47 -4.38
CA PRO A 64 -3.17 1.58 -3.41
C PRO A 64 -4.68 1.81 -3.31
N PHE A 65 -5.45 0.77 -2.95
CA PHE A 65 -6.89 0.87 -2.71
C PHE A 65 -7.72 1.37 -3.92
N SER A 66 -7.27 1.13 -5.16
CA SER A 66 -8.03 1.46 -6.38
C SER A 66 -9.21 0.52 -6.71
N GLY A 67 -9.40 -0.54 -5.90
CA GLY A 67 -10.43 -1.55 -6.11
C GLY A 67 -11.78 -1.24 -5.43
N PRO A 68 -12.74 -2.18 -5.52
CA PRO A 68 -14.00 -2.09 -4.78
C PRO A 68 -13.82 -1.87 -3.28
N GLY A 69 -12.84 -2.55 -2.66
CA GLY A 69 -12.55 -2.38 -1.23
C GLY A 69 -12.12 -0.97 -0.85
N GLY A 70 -11.39 -0.26 -1.72
CA GLY A 70 -11.02 1.13 -1.44
C GLY A 70 -12.16 2.11 -1.63
N ARG A 71 -13.09 1.85 -2.57
CA ARG A 71 -14.34 2.63 -2.66
C ARG A 71 -15.20 2.48 -1.41
N ILE A 72 -15.31 1.26 -0.88
CA ILE A 72 -16.02 1.01 0.38
C ILE A 72 -15.34 1.74 1.53
N LEU A 73 -14.01 1.65 1.63
CA LEU A 73 -13.26 2.34 2.68
C LEU A 73 -13.41 3.86 2.60
N GLN A 74 -13.33 4.45 1.40
CA GLN A 74 -13.58 5.87 1.19
C GLN A 74 -15.00 6.27 1.64
N SER A 75 -16.01 5.45 1.30
CA SER A 75 -17.38 5.67 1.77
C SER A 75 -17.50 5.62 3.30
N TRP A 76 -16.79 4.71 3.98
CA TRP A 76 -16.77 4.67 5.45
C TRP A 76 -16.12 5.91 6.06
N LEU A 77 -15.05 6.42 5.46
CA LEU A 77 -14.45 7.69 5.89
C LEU A 77 -15.44 8.85 5.72
N GLU A 78 -16.15 8.91 4.61
CA GLU A 78 -17.18 9.93 4.39
C GLU A 78 -18.31 9.85 5.43
N ILE A 79 -18.79 8.64 5.75
CA ILE A 79 -19.78 8.41 6.81
C ILE A 79 -19.24 8.86 8.18
N ALA A 80 -17.94 8.68 8.43
CA ALA A 80 -17.27 9.12 9.65
C ALA A 80 -16.96 10.64 9.66
N GLY A 81 -17.38 11.40 8.64
CA GLY A 81 -17.25 12.86 8.58
C GLY A 81 -15.98 13.36 7.89
N PHE A 82 -15.19 12.49 7.25
CA PHE A 82 -14.07 12.93 6.42
C PHE A 82 -14.54 13.42 5.04
N PRO A 83 -13.86 14.39 4.42
CA PRO A 83 -14.24 14.85 3.08
C PRO A 83 -13.99 13.78 2.01
N PRO A 84 -14.68 13.88 0.85
CA PRO A 84 -14.38 13.04 -0.31
C PRO A 84 -12.89 13.12 -0.70
N GLY A 85 -12.30 11.98 -1.05
CA GLY A 85 -10.89 11.88 -1.43
C GLY A 85 -9.90 11.75 -0.27
N TYR A 86 -10.34 11.93 0.98
CA TYR A 86 -9.47 11.93 2.16
C TYR A 86 -8.57 10.69 2.26
N LEU A 87 -9.06 9.51 1.85
CA LEU A 87 -8.29 8.27 1.84
C LEU A 87 -6.94 8.42 1.16
N HIS A 88 -6.89 9.08 -0.01
CA HIS A 88 -5.66 9.16 -0.80
C HIS A 88 -4.88 10.45 -0.56
N ASP A 89 -5.57 11.51 -0.13
CA ASP A 89 -4.94 12.83 0.00
C ASP A 89 -4.25 13.01 1.36
N HIS A 90 -4.76 12.34 2.40
CA HIS A 90 -4.37 12.61 3.80
C HIS A 90 -3.99 11.37 4.60
N THR A 91 -3.91 10.19 3.97
CA THR A 91 -3.50 8.97 4.65
C THR A 91 -2.32 8.30 3.96
N TYR A 92 -1.45 7.72 4.78
CA TYR A 92 -0.42 6.81 4.29
C TYR A 92 -1.06 5.46 4.00
N LEU A 93 -1.02 5.04 2.73
CA LEU A 93 -1.65 3.79 2.30
C LEU A 93 -0.61 2.70 2.10
N SER A 94 -0.76 1.61 2.84
CA SER A 94 0.17 0.50 2.88
C SER A 94 -0.55 -0.85 2.83
N SER A 95 0.22 -1.92 2.68
CA SER A 95 -0.27 -3.29 2.80
C SER A 95 0.82 -4.21 3.35
N LEU A 96 0.42 -5.36 3.91
CA LEU A 96 1.34 -6.35 4.47
C LEU A 96 2.34 -6.85 3.42
N THR A 97 1.86 -7.05 2.20
CA THR A 97 2.70 -7.33 1.02
C THR A 97 2.71 -6.11 0.11
N ARG A 98 3.79 -5.92 -0.67
CA ARG A 98 3.95 -4.72 -1.52
C ARG A 98 3.55 -4.92 -2.97
N CYS A 99 3.39 -6.17 -3.42
CA CYS A 99 3.07 -6.53 -4.80
C CYS A 99 1.75 -7.29 -4.85
N ASP A 100 1.08 -7.27 -6.01
CA ASP A 100 -0.10 -8.10 -6.26
C ASP A 100 0.28 -9.59 -6.21
N PRO A 101 -0.28 -10.36 -5.26
CA PRO A 101 -0.03 -11.78 -5.21
C PRO A 101 -0.85 -12.50 -6.27
N GLY A 102 -1.76 -11.87 -7.00
CA GLY A 102 -2.67 -12.51 -7.94
C GLY A 102 -3.88 -13.13 -7.25
N ARG A 103 -4.84 -13.61 -8.04
CA ARG A 103 -6.13 -14.10 -7.54
C ARG A 103 -6.02 -15.41 -6.77
N ASN A 104 -6.82 -15.54 -5.72
CA ASN A 104 -7.04 -16.81 -5.05
C ASN A 104 -7.73 -17.80 -6.01
N PRO A 105 -7.15 -18.98 -6.29
CA PRO A 105 -7.79 -20.00 -7.13
C PRO A 105 -9.15 -20.47 -6.61
N ARG A 106 -9.39 -20.37 -5.29
CA ARG A 106 -10.66 -20.74 -4.64
C ARG A 106 -11.68 -19.60 -4.63
N GLY A 107 -11.38 -18.46 -5.26
CA GLY A 107 -12.21 -17.26 -5.23
C GLY A 107 -12.04 -16.41 -3.97
N GLY A 108 -12.84 -15.35 -3.85
CA GLY A 108 -12.86 -14.47 -2.66
C GLY A 108 -11.77 -13.39 -2.61
N GLY A 109 -11.14 -13.05 -3.73
CA GLY A 109 -10.17 -11.96 -3.83
C GLY A 109 -8.74 -12.42 -4.09
N ASP A 110 -7.77 -11.66 -3.58
CA ASP A 110 -6.34 -11.90 -3.78
C ASP A 110 -5.85 -13.09 -2.95
N ARG A 111 -4.75 -13.73 -3.39
CA ARG A 111 -4.12 -14.83 -2.66
C ARG A 111 -3.72 -14.33 -1.27
N LYS A 112 -4.10 -15.10 -0.24
CA LYS A 112 -3.70 -14.85 1.14
C LYS A 112 -2.20 -15.19 1.33
N PRO A 113 -1.52 -14.57 2.30
CA PRO A 113 -0.17 -14.98 2.68
C PRO A 113 -0.11 -16.47 3.04
N SER A 114 0.96 -17.16 2.63
CA SER A 114 1.19 -18.55 2.99
C SER A 114 1.54 -18.67 4.49
N PRO A 115 1.14 -19.77 5.17
CA PRO A 115 1.61 -20.05 6.53
C PRO A 115 3.14 -20.08 6.59
N ARG A 116 3.69 -19.79 7.77
CA ARG A 116 5.12 -20.00 8.03
C ARG A 116 5.38 -21.52 7.98
N LYS A 117 6.31 -21.93 7.11
CA LYS A 117 6.85 -23.29 7.13
C LYS A 117 7.76 -23.48 8.34
#